data_AF-A0A923QTR0-F1
#
_entry.id   AF-A0A923QTR0-F1
#
_cell.length_a   1.000
_cell.length_b   1.000
_cell.length_c   1.000
_cell.angle_alpha   90.00
_cell.angle_beta   90.00
_cell.angle_gamma   90.00
#
_symmetry.space_group_name_H-M   'P 1'
#
loop_
_entity.id
_entity.type
_entity.pdbx_description
1 polymer ?
#
loop_
_entity_poly.entity_id
_entity_poly.type
_entity_poly.pdbx_seq_one_letter_code
_entity_poly.pdbx_strand_id
1 'polypeptide(L)'
;MKKSSLIALVLASMSLSSAFAADVDSCIQDVKIACPGMNAFSSVMKKADSCKMVVAAGIKNIAFFGENNYRVTSVDTKGCKISNYTYQSGKMTENKVFEGRLFMTISSKRVTMLGRNNAIYELNNAQGEAYSTVEGVKIDQANHAIILEREGNQTTVITMEQLEDRINAGKITILSTSRNQ
;
A
#
# COMPACT_ATOMS: atom_id res chain seq x y z
N MET A 1 -15.23 -49.04 25.34
CA MET A 1 -16.00 -48.18 24.41
C MET A 1 -15.49 -46.75 24.56
N LYS A 2 -14.63 -46.28 23.65
CA LYS A 2 -14.09 -44.90 23.64
C LYS A 2 -15.03 -44.03 22.81
N LYS A 3 -15.70 -43.04 23.43
CA LYS A 3 -16.43 -41.99 22.72
C LYS A 3 -15.42 -40.94 22.24
N SER A 4 -15.27 -40.84 20.93
CA SER A 4 -14.38 -39.91 20.24
C SER A 4 -14.79 -38.45 20.48
N SER A 5 -13.80 -37.64 20.85
CA SER A 5 -13.88 -36.18 20.89
C SER A 5 -14.16 -35.63 19.49
N LEU A 6 -15.19 -34.80 19.38
CA LEU A 6 -15.60 -34.12 18.15
C LEU A 6 -15.94 -32.67 18.47
N ILE A 7 -14.99 -31.94 19.07
CA ILE A 7 -15.08 -30.48 19.31
C ILE A 7 -13.66 -29.89 19.23
N ALA A 8 -13.13 -29.68 18.02
CA ALA A 8 -11.86 -28.96 17.84
C ALA A 8 -11.72 -28.31 16.45
N LEU A 9 -12.82 -27.86 15.83
CA LEU A 9 -12.74 -27.21 14.52
C LEU A 9 -13.76 -26.08 14.31
N VAL A 10 -13.88 -25.16 15.28
CA VAL A 10 -14.64 -23.91 15.10
C VAL A 10 -13.91 -22.66 15.65
N LEU A 11 -12.80 -22.81 16.40
CA LEU A 11 -12.15 -21.68 17.09
C LEU A 11 -11.02 -20.97 16.32
N ALA A 12 -10.68 -21.40 15.10
CA ALA A 12 -9.57 -20.81 14.34
C ALA A 12 -9.97 -19.62 13.45
N SER A 13 -11.27 -19.33 13.28
CA SER A 13 -11.75 -18.25 12.39
C SER A 13 -12.03 -16.92 13.10
N MET A 14 -12.11 -16.90 14.45
CA MET A 14 -12.39 -15.67 15.21
C MET A 14 -11.15 -14.88 15.63
N SER A 15 -9.95 -15.46 15.51
CA SER A 15 -8.69 -14.79 15.90
C SER A 15 -8.06 -13.95 14.79
N LEU A 16 -8.41 -14.19 13.51
CA LEU A 16 -7.87 -13.37 12.42
C LEU A 16 -8.55 -12.01 12.33
N SER A 17 -9.87 -11.94 12.48
CA SER A 17 -10.62 -10.68 12.41
C SER A 17 -10.24 -9.70 13.51
N SER A 18 -9.89 -10.19 14.70
CA SER A 18 -9.47 -9.33 15.82
C SER A 18 -8.05 -8.77 15.64
N ALA A 19 -7.14 -9.51 14.99
CA ALA A 19 -5.80 -9.03 14.68
C ALA A 19 -5.81 -7.91 13.63
N PHE A 20 -6.60 -8.05 12.56
CA PHE A 20 -6.72 -6.99 11.54
C PHE A 20 -7.36 -5.71 12.08
N ALA A 21 -8.42 -5.87 12.89
CA ALA A 21 -9.05 -4.72 13.55
C ALA A 21 -8.08 -4.00 14.49
N ALA A 22 -7.25 -4.74 15.24
CA ALA A 22 -6.25 -4.18 16.14
C ALA A 22 -5.16 -3.39 15.39
N ASP A 23 -4.68 -3.89 14.24
CA ASP A 23 -3.68 -3.21 13.42
C ASP A 23 -4.22 -1.87 12.86
N VAL A 24 -5.45 -1.88 12.34
CA VAL A 24 -6.10 -0.66 11.84
C VAL A 24 -6.35 0.34 12.96
N ASP A 25 -6.82 -0.11 14.13
CA ASP A 25 -7.01 0.74 15.29
C ASP A 25 -5.69 1.38 15.76
N SER A 26 -4.60 0.62 15.77
CA SER A 26 -3.27 1.13 16.08
C SER A 26 -2.85 2.25 15.11
N CYS A 27 -3.02 2.05 13.81
CA CYS A 27 -2.78 3.09 12.80
C CYS A 27 -3.65 4.34 13.02
N ILE A 28 -4.91 4.18 13.42
CA ILE A 28 -5.80 5.31 13.72
C ILE A 28 -5.30 6.08 14.95
N GLN A 29 -4.81 5.38 15.98
CA GLN A 29 -4.26 6.05 17.16
C GLN A 29 -2.98 6.82 16.83
N ASP A 30 -2.10 6.25 16.01
CA ASP A 30 -0.92 6.96 15.51
C ASP A 30 -1.28 8.27 14.79
N VAL A 31 -2.31 8.23 13.93
CA VAL A 31 -2.81 9.45 13.28
C VAL A 31 -3.38 10.44 14.31
N LYS A 32 -4.16 9.99 15.29
CA LYS A 32 -4.75 10.89 16.31
C LYS A 32 -3.70 11.58 17.17
N ILE A 33 -2.65 10.85 17.55
CA ILE A 33 -1.54 11.39 18.34
C ILE A 33 -0.80 12.46 17.54
N ALA A 34 -0.51 12.19 16.27
CA ALA A 34 0.18 13.14 15.41
C ALA A 34 -0.71 14.32 14.98
N CYS A 35 -2.02 14.07 14.81
CA CYS A 35 -2.99 14.99 14.23
C CYS A 35 -4.31 15.03 15.02
N PRO A 36 -4.32 15.66 16.21
CA PRO A 36 -5.46 15.64 17.15
C PRO A 36 -6.74 16.33 16.62
N GLY A 37 -6.65 17.14 15.56
CA GLY A 37 -7.79 17.82 14.93
C GLY A 37 -8.56 16.98 13.90
N MET A 38 -8.07 15.80 13.49
CA MET A 38 -8.60 15.05 12.34
C MET A 38 -9.76 14.10 12.68
N ASN A 39 -10.58 14.44 13.67
CA ASN A 39 -11.57 13.53 14.26
C ASN A 39 -12.64 13.02 13.27
N ALA A 40 -13.07 13.85 12.31
CA ALA A 40 -14.06 13.46 11.29
C ALA A 40 -13.57 12.32 10.38
N PHE A 41 -12.27 12.29 10.08
CA PHE A 41 -11.67 11.30 9.19
C PHE A 41 -11.44 9.93 9.84
N SER A 42 -11.53 9.84 11.18
CA SER A 42 -11.46 8.56 11.88
C SER A 42 -12.55 7.59 11.42
N SER A 43 -13.72 8.09 11.03
CA SER A 43 -14.83 7.27 10.52
C SER A 43 -14.52 6.61 9.16
N VAL A 44 -13.76 7.30 8.30
CA VAL A 44 -13.31 6.78 7.00
C VAL A 44 -12.22 5.74 7.22
N MET A 45 -11.27 6.02 8.11
CA MET A 45 -10.16 5.09 8.44
C MET A 45 -10.65 3.82 9.14
N LYS A 46 -11.73 3.90 9.94
CA LYS A 46 -12.37 2.73 10.58
C LYS A 46 -12.98 1.73 9.59
N LYS A 47 -13.23 2.15 8.35
CA LYS A 47 -13.69 1.26 7.27
C LYS A 47 -12.55 0.65 6.47
N ALA A 48 -11.30 0.89 6.88
CA ALA A 48 -10.14 0.28 6.25
C ALA A 48 -10.04 -1.20 6.63
N ASP A 49 -9.71 -2.01 5.63
CA ASP A 49 -9.44 -3.44 5.77
C ASP A 49 -8.02 -3.67 6.34
N SER A 50 -7.09 -2.74 6.08
CA SER A 50 -5.72 -2.77 6.62
C SER A 50 -5.06 -1.39 6.56
N CYS A 51 -3.87 -1.28 7.15
CA CYS A 51 -3.03 -0.09 7.04
C CYS A 51 -1.54 -0.44 6.91
N LYS A 52 -0.75 0.51 6.41
CA LYS A 52 0.72 0.44 6.35
C LYS A 52 1.34 1.78 6.72
N MET A 53 2.40 1.73 7.50
CA MET A 53 3.24 2.88 7.78
C MET A 53 4.27 3.05 6.67
N VAL A 54 4.37 4.26 6.13
CA VAL A 54 5.26 4.65 5.04
C VAL A 54 6.09 5.83 5.50
N VAL A 55 7.35 5.58 5.89
CA VAL A 55 8.22 6.63 6.43
C VAL A 55 9.11 7.19 5.33
N ALA A 56 8.86 8.44 4.93
CA ALA A 56 9.55 9.12 3.84
C ALA A 56 10.23 10.39 4.34
N ALA A 57 11.56 10.50 4.21
CA ALA A 57 12.31 11.71 4.58
C ALA A 57 12.00 12.23 6.01
N GLY A 58 11.85 11.32 6.97
CA GLY A 58 11.47 11.64 8.36
C GLY A 58 9.99 11.99 8.57
N ILE A 59 9.18 11.99 7.51
CA ILE A 59 7.73 12.14 7.57
C ILE A 59 7.11 10.76 7.64
N LYS A 60 6.32 10.49 8.69
CA LYS A 60 5.52 9.28 8.79
C LYS A 60 4.23 9.50 8.01
N ASN A 61 4.03 8.75 6.94
CA ASN A 61 2.73 8.65 6.28
C ASN A 61 2.06 7.35 6.73
N ILE A 62 0.73 7.36 6.85
CA ILE A 62 -0.04 6.15 7.14
C ILE A 62 -1.03 5.95 5.99
N ALA A 63 -0.88 4.83 5.27
CA ALA A 63 -1.77 4.43 4.20
C ALA A 63 -2.82 3.46 4.75
N PHE A 64 -4.09 3.80 4.58
CA PHE A 64 -5.25 2.97 4.90
C PHE A 64 -5.82 2.40 3.60
N PHE A 65 -6.09 1.10 3.59
CA PHE A 65 -6.63 0.38 2.45
C PHE A 65 -8.09 0.04 2.73
N GLY A 66 -9.02 0.46 1.88
CA GLY A 66 -10.44 0.21 2.09
C GLY A 66 -11.20 0.01 0.78
N GLU A 67 -12.52 -0.19 0.89
CA GLU A 67 -13.41 -0.51 -0.23
C GLU A 67 -12.86 -1.66 -1.09
N ASN A 68 -12.75 -2.88 -0.55
CA ASN A 68 -12.30 -4.06 -1.29
C ASN A 68 -10.94 -3.86 -2.01
N ASN A 69 -10.02 -3.12 -1.37
CA ASN A 69 -8.70 -2.77 -1.90
C ASN A 69 -8.70 -1.84 -3.13
N TYR A 70 -9.80 -1.14 -3.43
CA TYR A 70 -9.82 -0.13 -4.50
C TYR A 70 -9.38 1.26 -4.02
N ARG A 71 -9.38 1.50 -2.71
CA ARG A 71 -9.07 2.81 -2.14
C ARG A 71 -7.81 2.77 -1.28
N VAL A 72 -6.96 3.78 -1.47
CA VAL A 72 -5.86 4.11 -0.56
C VAL A 72 -6.09 5.51 -0.03
N THR A 73 -6.17 5.64 1.29
CA THR A 73 -6.16 6.93 1.97
C THR A 73 -4.82 7.09 2.65
N SER A 74 -4.01 8.04 2.20
CA SER A 74 -2.72 8.34 2.83
C SER A 74 -2.84 9.58 3.69
N VAL A 75 -2.30 9.50 4.91
CA VAL A 75 -2.24 10.60 5.87
C VAL A 75 -0.80 11.00 6.10
N ASP A 76 -0.44 12.23 5.73
CA ASP A 76 0.80 12.88 6.14
C ASP A 76 0.65 13.32 7.61
N THR A 77 1.33 12.63 8.52
CA THR A 77 1.22 12.89 9.96
C THR A 77 1.98 14.13 10.42
N LYS A 78 2.87 14.70 9.59
CA LYS A 78 3.58 15.94 9.90
C LYS A 78 2.79 17.15 9.45
N GLY A 79 2.23 17.09 8.24
CA GLY A 79 1.40 18.14 7.67
C GLY A 79 -0.08 18.03 8.05
N CYS A 80 -0.49 16.92 8.66
CA CYS A 80 -1.89 16.56 8.91
C CYS A 80 -2.77 16.69 7.66
N LYS A 81 -2.22 16.23 6.52
CA LYS A 81 -2.89 16.27 5.21
C LYS A 81 -3.34 14.89 4.81
N ILE A 82 -4.51 14.81 4.18
CA ILE A 82 -5.07 13.57 3.66
C ILE A 82 -5.02 13.59 2.15
N SER A 83 -4.70 12.45 1.57
CA SER A 83 -4.80 12.22 0.14
C SER A 83 -5.56 10.93 -0.09
N ASN A 84 -6.66 11.02 -0.85
CA ASN A 84 -7.51 9.89 -1.18
C ASN A 84 -7.26 9.47 -2.62
N TYR A 85 -7.10 8.17 -2.82
CA TYR A 85 -6.81 7.57 -4.09
C TYR A 85 -7.76 6.41 -4.34
N THR A 86 -8.36 6.39 -5.52
CA THR A 86 -9.24 5.31 -5.95
C THR A 86 -8.72 4.75 -7.26
N TYR A 87 -8.38 3.47 -7.26
CA TYR A 87 -7.97 2.75 -8.46
C TYR A 87 -9.20 2.42 -9.29
N GLN A 88 -9.37 3.08 -10.44
CA GLN A 88 -10.50 2.79 -11.33
C GLN A 88 -10.32 1.49 -12.13
N SER A 89 -9.08 1.03 -12.29
CA SER A 89 -8.73 -0.08 -13.18
C SER A 89 -8.41 -1.40 -12.46
N GLY A 90 -8.75 -1.54 -11.18
CA GLY A 90 -8.55 -2.80 -10.46
C GLY A 90 -8.37 -2.66 -8.95
N LYS A 91 -8.53 -3.78 -8.24
CA LYS A 91 -8.25 -3.88 -6.80
C LYS A 91 -6.78 -4.12 -6.56
N MET A 92 -6.23 -3.56 -5.48
CA MET A 92 -4.88 -3.92 -5.04
C MET A 92 -4.83 -5.39 -4.63
N THR A 93 -3.80 -6.09 -5.08
CA THR A 93 -3.58 -7.52 -4.87
C THR A 93 -2.43 -7.79 -3.91
N GLU A 94 -1.38 -6.96 -3.96
CA GLU A 94 -0.25 -7.01 -3.02
C GLU A 94 0.25 -5.60 -2.74
N ASN A 95 0.88 -5.41 -1.57
CA ASN A 95 1.64 -4.20 -1.26
C ASN A 95 2.95 -4.49 -0.51
N LYS A 96 3.97 -3.66 -0.75
CA LYS A 96 5.25 -3.64 -0.04
C LYS A 96 5.68 -2.23 0.27
N VAL A 97 6.25 -2.02 1.45
CA VAL A 97 6.89 -0.75 1.81
C VAL A 97 8.40 -0.92 1.66
N PHE A 98 9.04 0.00 0.96
CA PHE A 98 10.49 0.04 0.82
C PHE A 98 10.96 1.47 0.61
N GLU A 99 12.00 1.88 1.35
CA GLU A 99 12.64 3.20 1.19
C GLU A 99 11.64 4.38 1.26
N GLY A 100 10.64 4.27 2.13
CA GLY A 100 9.61 5.29 2.31
C GLY A 100 8.60 5.41 1.18
N ARG A 101 8.46 4.35 0.38
CA ARG A 101 7.48 4.23 -0.69
C ARG A 101 6.63 3.00 -0.44
N LEU A 102 5.39 3.06 -0.88
CA LEU A 102 4.49 1.91 -0.86
C LEU A 102 4.22 1.49 -2.31
N PHE A 103 4.72 0.32 -2.67
CA PHE A 103 4.52 -0.31 -3.97
C PHE A 103 3.31 -1.23 -3.90
N MET A 104 2.46 -1.18 -4.91
CA MET A 104 1.18 -1.89 -4.94
C MET A 104 0.97 -2.53 -6.32
N THR A 105 0.72 -3.83 -6.35
CA THR A 105 0.18 -4.49 -7.55
C THR A 105 -1.33 -4.38 -7.55
N ILE A 106 -1.93 -4.25 -8.73
CA ILE A 106 -3.38 -4.20 -8.91
C ILE A 106 -3.85 -5.31 -9.86
N SER A 107 -5.12 -5.67 -9.79
CA SER A 107 -5.70 -6.80 -10.55
C SER A 107 -5.61 -6.68 -12.07
N SER A 108 -5.34 -5.49 -12.61
CA SER A 108 -4.99 -5.29 -14.02
C SER A 108 -3.52 -5.60 -14.35
N LYS A 109 -2.78 -6.23 -13.42
CA LYS A 109 -1.36 -6.63 -13.55
C LYS A 109 -0.41 -5.46 -13.77
N ARG A 110 -0.78 -4.28 -13.23
CA ARG A 110 0.02 -3.06 -13.21
C ARG A 110 0.59 -2.82 -11.82
N VAL A 111 1.59 -1.94 -11.75
CA VAL A 111 2.22 -1.55 -10.48
C VAL A 111 2.06 -0.06 -10.27
N THR A 112 1.60 0.30 -9.08
CA THR A 112 1.51 1.69 -8.64
C THR A 112 2.39 1.90 -7.41
N MET A 113 2.75 3.14 -7.15
CA MET A 113 3.56 3.53 -6.02
C MET A 113 2.99 4.79 -5.40
N LEU A 114 2.74 4.75 -4.09
CA LEU A 114 2.65 5.96 -3.29
C LEU A 114 4.08 6.41 -2.97
N GLY A 115 4.47 7.53 -3.55
CA GLY A 115 5.80 8.12 -3.40
C GLY A 115 5.96 8.88 -2.09
N ARG A 116 7.20 9.29 -1.84
CA ARG A 116 7.61 10.05 -0.63
C ARG A 116 6.90 11.39 -0.47
N ASN A 117 6.48 11.98 -1.59
CA ASN A 117 5.72 13.24 -1.64
C ASN A 117 4.20 13.04 -1.54
N ASN A 118 3.78 11.86 -1.06
CA ASN A 118 2.39 11.48 -0.92
C ASN A 118 1.60 11.42 -2.25
N ALA A 119 2.26 11.45 -3.41
CA ALA A 119 1.61 11.31 -4.72
C ALA A 119 1.60 9.85 -5.19
N ILE A 120 0.61 9.46 -6.00
CA ILE A 120 0.56 8.13 -6.62
C ILE A 120 1.07 8.17 -8.06
N TYR A 121 1.98 7.25 -8.33
CA TYR A 121 2.60 7.03 -9.61
C TYR A 121 2.24 5.66 -10.15
N GLU A 122 2.16 5.54 -11.47
CA GLU A 122 2.16 4.26 -12.17
C GLU A 122 3.55 3.93 -12.67
N LEU A 123 4.10 2.80 -12.23
CA LEU A 123 5.45 2.41 -12.63
C LEU A 123 5.48 2.06 -14.12
N ASN A 124 6.45 2.66 -14.80
CA ASN A 124 6.73 2.44 -16.20
C ASN A 124 8.14 1.83 -16.39
N ASN A 125 8.33 1.10 -17.48
CA ASN A 125 9.61 0.59 -17.93
C ASN A 125 10.54 1.73 -18.40
N ALA A 126 11.77 1.40 -18.82
CA ALA A 126 12.75 2.41 -19.25
C ALA A 126 12.33 3.18 -20.51
N GLN A 127 11.43 2.59 -21.30
CA GLN A 127 10.82 3.14 -22.51
C GLN A 127 9.63 4.06 -22.19
N GLY A 128 9.19 4.13 -20.94
CA GLY A 128 8.06 4.95 -20.51
C GLY A 128 6.70 4.26 -20.63
N GLU A 129 6.67 2.96 -20.94
CA GLU A 129 5.45 2.18 -21.02
C GLU A 129 5.10 1.58 -19.65
N ALA A 130 3.83 1.59 -19.29
CA ALA A 130 3.38 1.01 -18.02
C ALA A 130 3.73 -0.49 -17.95
N TYR A 131 4.21 -0.93 -16.79
CA TYR A 131 4.37 -2.36 -16.57
C TYR A 131 3.02 -3.06 -16.68
N SER A 132 3.02 -4.16 -17.42
CA SER A 132 1.93 -5.12 -17.53
C SER A 132 2.44 -6.50 -17.11
N THR A 133 1.52 -7.43 -16.90
CA THR A 133 1.80 -8.82 -16.50
C THR A 133 2.50 -8.99 -15.15
N VAL A 134 2.47 -7.98 -14.28
CA VAL A 134 3.04 -8.07 -12.92
C VAL A 134 2.07 -8.79 -12.00
N GLU A 135 2.54 -9.84 -11.36
CA GLU A 135 1.79 -10.69 -10.43
C GLU A 135 2.15 -10.41 -8.97
N GLY A 136 3.36 -9.90 -8.71
CA GLY A 136 3.85 -9.64 -7.36
C GLY A 136 4.94 -8.58 -7.30
N VAL A 137 5.15 -8.06 -6.08
CA VAL A 137 6.28 -7.16 -5.78
C VAL A 137 7.03 -7.71 -4.57
N LYS A 138 8.34 -7.87 -4.73
CA LYS A 138 9.27 -8.26 -3.66
C LYS A 138 10.33 -7.19 -3.45
N ILE A 139 10.94 -7.23 -2.28
CA ILE A 139 12.15 -6.47 -1.99
C ILE A 139 13.32 -7.43 -2.16
N ASP A 140 14.35 -6.98 -2.88
CA ASP A 140 15.56 -7.77 -3.07
C ASP A 140 16.22 -8.11 -1.71
N GLN A 141 16.93 -9.24 -1.65
CA GLN A 141 17.56 -9.72 -0.42
C GLN A 141 18.65 -8.78 0.10
N ALA A 142 19.35 -8.07 -0.79
CA ALA A 142 20.31 -7.04 -0.40
C ALA A 142 19.64 -5.70 -0.08
N ASN A 143 18.30 -5.64 -0.11
CA ASN A 143 17.47 -4.49 0.26
C ASN A 143 17.84 -3.21 -0.50
N HIS A 144 18.21 -3.34 -1.78
CA HIS A 144 18.61 -2.23 -2.65
C HIS A 144 17.67 -1.97 -3.83
N ALA A 145 16.71 -2.88 -4.07
CA ALA A 145 15.81 -2.82 -5.22
C ALA A 145 14.46 -3.43 -4.89
N ILE A 146 13.49 -3.08 -5.72
CA ILE A 146 12.26 -3.86 -5.84
C ILE A 146 12.42 -4.87 -6.98
N ILE A 147 11.76 -6.02 -6.82
CA ILE A 147 11.65 -7.06 -7.83
C ILE A 147 10.18 -7.13 -8.22
N LEU A 148 9.89 -6.90 -9.49
CA LEU A 148 8.58 -7.16 -10.07
C LEU A 148 8.55 -8.60 -10.56
N GLU A 149 7.66 -9.40 -9.99
CA GLU A 149 7.40 -10.78 -10.45
C GLU A 149 6.36 -10.75 -11.55
N ARG A 150 6.65 -11.40 -12.68
CA ARG A 150 5.85 -11.34 -13.89
C ARG A 150 5.51 -12.74 -14.38
N GLU A 151 4.44 -12.81 -15.16
CA GLU A 151 4.00 -14.05 -15.81
C GLU A 151 5.14 -14.81 -16.48
N GLY A 152 5.07 -16.15 -16.40
CA GLY A 152 6.11 -17.01 -16.96
C GLY A 152 7.41 -17.01 -16.17
N ASN A 153 7.36 -16.73 -14.86
CA ASN A 153 8.51 -16.67 -13.95
C ASN A 153 9.55 -15.62 -14.36
N GLN A 154 9.13 -14.59 -15.09
CA GLN A 154 10.00 -13.48 -15.43
C GLN A 154 10.12 -12.52 -14.24
N THR A 155 11.28 -11.89 -14.10
CA THR A 155 11.49 -10.88 -13.07
C THR A 155 12.05 -9.61 -13.68
N THR A 156 11.75 -8.48 -13.05
CA THR A 156 12.36 -7.20 -13.37
C THR A 156 12.85 -6.55 -12.09
N VAL A 157 14.16 -6.32 -12.01
CA VAL A 157 14.78 -5.63 -10.88
C VAL A 157 14.83 -4.14 -11.17
N ILE A 158 14.37 -3.32 -10.23
CA ILE A 158 14.40 -1.86 -10.32
C ILE A 158 15.07 -1.33 -9.07
N THR A 159 16.28 -0.77 -9.24
CA THR A 159 16.98 -0.10 -8.14
C THR A 159 16.28 1.21 -7.80
N MET A 160 16.51 1.73 -6.59
CA MET A 160 15.96 3.04 -6.23
C MET A 160 16.55 4.15 -7.09
N GLU A 161 17.81 4.08 -7.46
CA GLU A 161 18.44 5.03 -8.41
C GLU A 161 17.69 5.06 -9.75
N GLN A 162 17.45 3.89 -10.35
CA GLN A 162 16.69 3.80 -11.61
C GLN A 162 15.26 4.32 -11.48
N LEU A 163 14.63 4.14 -10.31
CA LEU A 163 13.30 4.66 -10.05
C LEU A 163 13.30 6.18 -9.95
N GLU A 164 14.26 6.76 -9.21
CA GLU A 164 14.41 8.22 -9.08
C GLU A 164 14.71 8.86 -10.44
N ASP A 165 15.58 8.27 -11.25
CA ASP A 165 15.87 8.73 -12.61
C ASP A 165 14.61 8.79 -13.47
N ARG A 166 13.75 7.76 -13.37
CA ARG A 166 12.48 7.74 -14.10
C ARG A 166 11.51 8.80 -13.59
N ILE A 167 11.43 9.03 -12.28
CA ILE A 167 10.60 10.10 -11.68
C ILE A 167 11.06 11.45 -12.23
N ASN A 168 12.36 11.73 -12.13
CA ASN A 168 12.97 12.99 -12.53
C ASN A 168 12.89 13.24 -14.03
N ALA A 169 12.96 12.19 -14.84
CA ALA A 169 12.78 12.26 -16.29
C ALA A 169 11.31 12.37 -16.72
N GLY A 170 10.35 12.38 -15.79
CA GLY A 170 8.91 12.41 -16.10
C GLY A 170 8.43 11.14 -16.82
N LYS A 171 9.19 10.05 -16.74
CA LYS A 171 8.87 8.77 -17.39
C LYS A 171 7.84 7.95 -16.63
N ILE A 172 7.34 8.45 -15.50
CA ILE A 172 6.36 7.77 -14.64
C ILE A 172 5.07 8.59 -14.66
N THR A 173 3.94 7.93 -14.91
CA THR A 173 2.64 8.61 -14.98
C THR A 173 2.15 8.94 -13.57
N ILE A 174 1.80 10.21 -13.30
CA ILE A 174 1.11 10.57 -12.06
C ILE A 174 -0.38 10.26 -12.23
N LEU A 175 -0.90 9.30 -11.47
CA LEU A 175 -2.29 8.85 -11.61
C LEU A 175 -3.29 9.75 -10.86
N SER A 176 -2.81 10.53 -9.90
CA SER A 176 -3.64 11.48 -9.15
C SER A 176 -2.74 12.45 -8.39
N THR A 177 -2.99 13.74 -8.55
CA THR A 177 -2.61 14.75 -7.55
C THR A 177 -3.77 14.85 -6.57
N SER A 178 -3.49 14.77 -5.26
CA SER A 178 -4.49 14.83 -4.20
C SER A 178 -5.58 15.87 -4.50
N ARG A 179 -6.84 15.43 -4.61
CA ARG A 179 -7.96 16.35 -4.42
C ARG A 179 -7.99 16.64 -2.93
N ASN A 180 -7.37 17.75 -2.53
CA ASN A 180 -7.52 18.30 -1.19
C ASN A 180 -9.03 18.55 -1.01
N GLN A 181 -9.66 17.76 -0.15
CA GLN A 181 -10.94 18.11 0.45
C GLN A 181 -10.65 18.68 1.82
#